data_AF-A0A9P6GZP5-F1
#
_entry.id   AF-A0A9P6GZP5-F1
#
_cell.length_a   1.000
_cell.length_b   1.000
_cell.length_c   1.000
_cell.angle_alpha   90.00
_cell.angle_beta   90.00
_cell.angle_gamma   90.00
#
_symmetry.space_group_name_H-M   'P 1'
#
loop_
_entity.id
_entity.type
_entity.pdbx_description
1 polymer ?
#
loop_
_entity_poly.entity_id
_entity_poly.type
_entity_poly.pdbx_seq_one_letter_code
_entity_poly.pdbx_strand_id
1 'polypeptide(L)'
;MLSSLKKIPSSILIIDNLSKNPNYNKKSYSSGLPSSTILHFSEDPTQKYDLVFLCDLTFSFHLSSPLPICESEIVFKRSPMSLEIFLEGLWHYSECEIRNGK
;
A
#
# COMPACT_ATOMS: atom_id res chain seq x y z
N MET A 1 16.79 8.17 2.33
CA MET A 1 15.66 8.33 1.38
C MET A 1 14.33 8.44 2.12
N LEU A 2 13.99 7.53 3.04
CA LEU A 2 12.74 7.63 3.81
C LEU A 2 12.71 8.78 4.84
N SER A 3 13.88 9.28 5.26
CA SER A 3 14.03 10.42 6.19
C SER A 3 13.52 11.76 5.66
N SER A 4 13.21 11.87 4.37
CA SER A 4 12.67 13.09 3.75
C SER A 4 11.16 13.03 3.48
N LEU A 5 10.49 11.94 3.87
CA LEU A 5 9.04 11.84 3.76
C LEU A 5 8.36 12.75 4.79
N LYS A 6 7.40 13.56 4.36
CA LYS A 6 6.59 14.45 5.20
C LYS A 6 5.59 13.69 6.06
N LYS A 7 5.09 12.55 5.56
CA LYS A 7 4.22 11.63 6.29
C LYS A 7 4.43 10.19 5.83
N ILE A 8 4.20 9.26 6.74
CA ILE A 8 4.42 7.82 6.55
C ILE A 8 3.10 7.10 6.88
N PRO A 9 2.64 6.16 6.05
CA PRO A 9 1.45 5.37 6.38
C PRO A 9 1.71 4.47 7.59
N SER A 10 0.74 4.37 8.48
CA SER A 10 0.75 3.48 9.64
C SER A 10 0.37 2.04 9.26
N SER A 11 -0.51 1.88 8.27
CA SER A 11 -0.92 0.57 7.77
C SER A 11 -0.92 0.55 6.24
N ILE A 12 -0.20 -0.42 5.66
CA ILE A 12 -0.07 -0.60 4.22
C ILE A 12 -0.59 -1.98 3.84
N LEU A 13 -1.45 -2.03 2.82
CA LEU A 13 -1.84 -3.28 2.16
C LEU A 13 -1.10 -3.43 0.83
N ILE A 14 -0.56 -4.62 0.57
CA ILE A 14 0.07 -4.97 -0.71
C ILE A 14 -0.66 -6.18 -1.29
N ILE A 15 -1.43 -5.94 -2.35
CA ILE A 15 -2.07 -6.98 -3.16
C ILE A 15 -1.28 -7.09 -4.46
N ASP A 16 -0.57 -8.21 -4.62
CA ASP A 16 0.19 -8.50 -5.83
C ASP A 16 -0.26 -9.82 -6.45
N ASN A 17 -1.16 -9.69 -7.42
CA ASN A 17 -1.73 -10.83 -8.16
C ASN A 17 -0.88 -11.20 -9.39
N LEU A 18 0.18 -10.44 -9.69
CA LEU A 18 1.00 -10.59 -10.89
C LEU A 18 2.36 -11.26 -10.59
N SER A 19 2.85 -11.17 -9.35
CA SER A 19 4.05 -11.89 -8.93
C SER A 19 3.82 -13.38 -8.76
N LYS A 20 4.79 -14.18 -9.22
CA LYS A 20 4.84 -15.63 -8.93
C LYS A 20 5.07 -15.92 -7.44
N ASN A 21 5.64 -14.96 -6.70
CA ASN A 21 5.91 -15.08 -5.27
C ASN A 21 5.66 -13.74 -4.56
N PRO A 22 4.40 -13.40 -4.28
CA PRO A 22 3.99 -12.08 -3.76
C PRO A 22 4.59 -11.74 -2.38
N ASN A 23 5.11 -12.75 -1.67
CA ASN A 23 5.72 -12.61 -0.36
C ASN A 23 7.26 -12.52 -0.40
N TYR A 24 7.90 -12.56 -1.58
CA TYR A 24 9.36 -12.71 -1.67
C TYR A 24 10.13 -11.50 -1.12
N ASN A 25 9.55 -10.29 -1.15
CA ASN A 25 10.23 -9.04 -0.83
C ASN A 25 9.81 -8.36 0.49
N LYS A 26 9.13 -9.07 1.40
CA LYS A 26 8.65 -8.47 2.67
C LYS A 26 9.74 -7.71 3.43
N LYS A 27 10.91 -8.33 3.56
CA LYS A 27 12.06 -7.74 4.26
C LYS A 27 12.55 -6.45 3.61
N SER A 28 12.54 -6.40 2.28
CA SER A 28 12.97 -5.22 1.52
C SER A 28 12.00 -4.05 1.70
N TYR A 29 10.69 -4.30 1.73
CA TYR A 29 9.69 -3.25 1.95
C TYR A 29 9.70 -2.72 3.39
N SER A 30 9.91 -3.60 4.37
CA SER A 30 10.03 -3.17 5.77
C SER A 30 11.33 -2.42 6.08
N SER A 31 12.36 -2.59 5.24
CA SER A 31 13.67 -1.99 5.51
C SER A 31 13.60 -0.47 5.41
N GLY A 32 13.82 0.20 6.54
CA GLY A 32 13.81 1.66 6.65
C GLY A 32 12.45 2.28 6.98
N LEU A 33 11.37 1.50 7.05
CA LEU A 33 10.12 1.96 7.63
C LEU A 33 10.20 1.99 9.17
N PRO A 34 9.44 2.89 9.83
CA PRO A 34 9.26 2.84 11.28
C PRO A 34 8.68 1.49 11.72
N SER A 35 9.05 1.02 12.91
CA SER A 35 8.51 -0.22 13.49
C SER A 35 6.99 -0.17 13.74
N SER A 36 6.41 1.03 13.75
CA SER A 36 4.97 1.26 13.86
C SER A 36 4.20 1.05 12.55
N THR A 37 4.88 0.98 11.40
CA THR A 37 4.22 0.73 10.12
C THR A 37 4.00 -0.77 9.91
N ILE A 38 2.75 -1.16 9.72
CA ILE A 38 2.36 -2.56 9.54
C ILE A 38 2.14 -2.85 8.05
N LEU A 39 2.72 -3.94 7.56
CA LEU A 39 2.56 -4.42 6.19
C LEU A 39 1.62 -5.62 6.15
N HIS A 40 0.54 -5.51 5.38
CA HIS A 40 -0.42 -6.57 5.11
C HIS A 40 -0.27 -7.05 3.67
N PHE A 41 -0.45 -8.36 3.46
CA PHE A 41 -0.34 -9.01 2.14
C PHE A 41 -1.62 -9.75 1.75
N SER A 42 -2.68 -9.50 2.49
CA SER A 42 -4.01 -10.05 2.32
C SER A 42 -5.00 -9.06 2.93
N GLU A 43 -6.15 -8.88 2.27
CA GLU A 43 -7.22 -8.04 2.76
C GLU A 43 -7.77 -8.57 4.09
N ASP A 44 -7.96 -7.68 5.06
CA ASP A 44 -8.69 -7.92 6.31
C ASP A 44 -9.91 -6.99 6.34
N PRO A 45 -11.14 -7.52 6.42
CA PRO A 45 -12.36 -6.72 6.34
C PRO A 45 -12.57 -5.77 7.53
N THR A 46 -11.76 -5.88 8.58
CA THR A 46 -11.81 -5.05 9.80
C THR A 46 -10.69 -4.02 9.87
N GLN A 47 -9.67 -4.13 9.01
CA GLN A 47 -8.48 -3.29 9.06
C GLN A 47 -8.58 -2.14 8.06
N LYS A 48 -8.49 -0.91 8.56
CA LYS A 48 -8.29 0.26 7.69
C LYS A 48 -6.84 0.33 7.22
N TYR A 49 -6.65 0.77 5.99
CA TYR A 49 -5.33 0.98 5.41
C TYR A 49 -5.15 2.47 5.06
N ASP A 50 -3.96 3.00 5.29
CA ASP A 50 -3.64 4.36 4.86
C ASP A 50 -3.22 4.37 3.38
N LEU A 51 -2.53 3.30 2.96
CA LEU A 51 -1.99 3.13 1.61
C LEU A 51 -2.21 1.69 1.14
N VAL A 52 -2.72 1.53 -0.08
CA VAL A 52 -2.95 0.24 -0.73
C VAL A 52 -2.17 0.18 -2.02
N PHE A 53 -1.33 -0.83 -2.18
CA PHE A 53 -0.72 -1.19 -3.46
C PHE A 53 -1.56 -2.30 -4.09
N LEU A 54 -2.12 -2.01 -5.27
CA LEU A 54 -2.87 -2.96 -6.09
C LEU A 54 -2.08 -3.22 -7.38
N CYS A 55 -1.34 -4.32 -7.38
CA CYS A 55 -0.59 -4.81 -8.54
C CYS A 55 -1.41 -5.91 -9.24
N ASP A 56 -2.21 -5.51 -10.22
CA ASP A 56 -3.17 -6.37 -10.91
C ASP A 56 -3.44 -5.85 -12.34
N LEU A 57 -4.00 -6.68 -13.22
CA LEU A 57 -4.45 -6.29 -14.55
C LEU A 57 -5.72 -5.42 -14.48
N THR A 58 -6.59 -5.70 -13.50
CA THR A 58 -7.87 -5.03 -13.29
C THR A 58 -7.89 -4.25 -11.97
N PHE A 59 -8.50 -3.07 -11.99
CA PHE A 59 -8.75 -2.31 -10.76
C PHE A 59 -9.98 -2.89 -10.07
N SER A 60 -9.77 -3.78 -9.11
CA SER A 60 -10.84 -4.49 -8.39
C SER A 60 -10.43 -4.77 -6.95
N PHE A 61 -11.42 -4.77 -6.05
CA PHE A 61 -11.29 -5.14 -4.63
C PHE A 61 -12.33 -6.18 -4.24
N HIS A 62 -12.05 -6.99 -3.22
CA HIS A 62 -13.07 -7.85 -2.64
C HIS A 62 -14.02 -7.00 -1.77
N LEU A 63 -15.20 -6.68 -2.31
CA LEU A 63 -16.23 -5.85 -1.68
C LEU A 63 -16.89 -6.46 -0.42
N SER A 64 -16.33 -7.52 0.18
CA SER A 64 -16.85 -8.07 1.43
C SER A 64 -16.87 -7.04 2.56
N SER A 65 -16.02 -6.01 2.49
CA SER A 65 -16.10 -4.81 3.32
C SER A 65 -15.50 -3.64 2.55
N PRO A 66 -16.30 -2.72 1.96
CA PRO A 66 -15.78 -1.59 1.17
C PRO A 66 -15.31 -0.41 2.04
N LEU A 67 -15.79 -0.34 3.28
CA LEU A 67 -15.48 0.70 4.27
C LEU A 67 -14.01 0.79 4.71
N PRO A 68 -13.20 -0.30 4.73
CA PRO A 68 -11.81 -0.21 5.16
C PRO A 68 -10.87 0.39 4.10
N ILE A 69 -11.30 0.46 2.84
CA ILE A 69 -10.49 0.92 1.70
C ILE A 69 -10.95 2.30 1.19
N CYS A 70 -12.15 2.74 1.55
CA CYS A 70 -12.74 3.98 1.00
C CYS A 70 -12.01 5.27 1.39
N GLU A 71 -11.18 5.23 2.43
CA GLU A 71 -10.36 6.35 2.91
C GLU A 71 -8.87 6.16 2.59
N SER A 72 -8.51 5.06 1.93
CA SER A 72 -7.13 4.71 1.60
C SER A 72 -6.67 5.42 0.35
N GLU A 73 -5.40 5.81 0.33
CA GLU A 73 -4.73 6.12 -0.93
C GLU A 73 -4.40 4.83 -1.68
N ILE A 74 -4.69 4.78 -2.98
CA ILE A 74 -4.56 3.56 -3.79
C ILE A 74 -3.53 3.78 -4.90
N VAL A 75 -2.46 2.99 -4.86
CA VAL A 75 -1.46 2.88 -5.92
C VAL A 75 -1.80 1.66 -6.79
N PHE A 76 -2.38 1.90 -7.96
CA PHE A 76 -2.68 0.86 -8.92
C PHE A 76 -1.58 0.76 -10.00
N LYS A 77 -1.03 -0.44 -10.20
CA LYS A 77 -0.04 -0.73 -11.25
C LYS A 77 -0.37 -2.04 -11.96
N ARG A 78 -0.21 -2.06 -13.28
CA ARG A 78 -0.38 -3.28 -14.11
C ARG A 78 0.94 -4.02 -14.30
N SER A 79 1.69 -4.17 -13.21
CA SER A 79 3.00 -4.82 -13.18
C SER A 79 3.22 -5.49 -11.83
N PRO A 80 4.04 -6.55 -11.73
CA PRO A 80 4.41 -7.15 -10.45
C PRO A 80 4.98 -6.12 -9.48
N MET A 81 4.74 -6.31 -8.18
CA MET A 81 5.22 -5.40 -7.15
C MET A 81 6.75 -5.37 -7.11
N SER A 82 7.32 -4.18 -7.09
CA SER A 82 8.78 -3.96 -7.01
C SER A 82 9.11 -2.96 -5.90
N LEU A 83 10.39 -2.92 -5.49
CA LEU A 83 10.85 -1.92 -4.53
C LEU A 83 10.70 -0.49 -5.07
N GLU A 84 10.88 -0.31 -6.38
CA GLU A 84 10.70 0.97 -7.05
C GLU A 84 9.24 1.45 -6.92
N ILE A 85 8.27 0.58 -7.24
CA ILE A 85 6.84 0.88 -7.09
C ILE A 85 6.52 1.22 -5.63
N PHE A 86 7.09 0.46 -4.69
CA PHE A 86 6.88 0.70 -3.26
C PHE A 86 7.34 2.09 -2.84
N LEU A 87 8.57 2.47 -3.21
CA LEU A 87 9.16 3.77 -2.87
C LEU A 87 8.43 4.93 -3.56
N GLU A 88 8.05 4.75 -4.82
CA GLU A 88 7.23 5.70 -5.58
C GLU A 88 5.89 5.95 -4.86
N GLY A 89 5.21 4.88 -4.44
CA GLY A 89 3.94 4.99 -3.71
C GLY A 89 4.08 5.64 -2.34
N LEU A 90 5.14 5.34 -1.59
CA LEU A 90 5.42 6.01 -0.31
C LEU A 90 5.70 7.50 -0.50
N TRP A 91 6.45 7.87 -1.54
CA TRP A 91 6.71 9.26 -1.86
C TRP A 91 5.43 10.00 -2.26
N HIS A 92 4.62 9.38 -3.12
CA HIS A 92 3.33 9.94 -3.53
C HIS A 92 2.42 10.14 -2.32
N TYR A 93 2.27 9.11 -1.48
CA TYR A 93 1.51 9.20 -0.24
C TYR A 93 2.02 10.38 0.58
N SER A 94 3.33 10.49 0.84
CA SER A 94 3.95 11.56 1.61
C SER A 94 3.56 12.97 1.16
N GLU A 95 3.41 13.18 -0.14
CA GLU A 95 3.11 14.49 -0.72
C GLU A 95 1.59 14.75 -0.88
N CYS A 96 0.77 13.70 -0.89
CA CYS A 96 -0.66 13.84 -1.08
C CYS A 96 -1.33 14.65 0.04
N GLU A 97 -2.42 15.33 -0.28
CA GLU A 97 -3.31 15.91 0.71
C GLU A 97 -4.54 15.02 0.85
N ILE A 98 -4.67 14.33 1.99
CA ILE A 98 -5.75 13.36 2.22
C ILE A 98 -6.90 14.10 2.88
N ARG A 99 -7.93 14.43 2.10
CA ARG A 99 -9.07 15.22 2.56
C ARG A 99 -10.29 14.38 2.90
N ASN A 100 -10.47 13.22 2.23
CA ASN A 100 -11.61 12.32 2.43
C ASN A 100 -12.97 13.05 2.53
N GLY A 101 -13.17 14.06 1.66
CA GLY A 101 -14.41 14.84 1.56
C GLY A 101 -14.55 16.03 2.53
N LYS A 102 -13.48 16.43 3.24
CA LYS A 102 -13.44 17.60 4.12
C LYS A 102 -12.74 18.81 3.51
#